data_AF-A0AAV3X5S7-F1
#
_entry.id   AF-A0AAV3X5S7-F1
#
_cell.length_a   1.000
_cell.length_b   1.000
_cell.length_c   1.000
_cell.angle_alpha   90.00
_cell.angle_beta   90.00
_cell.angle_gamma   90.00
#
_symmetry.space_group_name_H-M   'P 1'
#
loop_
_entity.id
_entity.type
_entity.pdbx_description
1 polymer ?
#
loop_
_entity_poly.entity_id
_entity_poly.type
_entity_poly.pdbx_seq_one_letter_code
_entity_poly.pdbx_strand_id
1 'polypeptide(L)'
;MVQAQSEAETALKEVQNLLETQRQLIKSGKLAADFTYRLDGYENELNKLKTKWQNTKNIAENSEYYEIAQEEFNQVTRDAGELKSRIQEQIPSPEENKIETLPTTWANIQPDTVYQTKACMLVSFSNKQIIFATTKDRDGNHLRAIDKGEVPPQGHQGLVRSEEPGFDFKSKVLSKKVSHYRFHGKMIDGVLHFPGKVTNKK
;
A
#
# COMPACT_ATOMS: atom_id res chain seq x y z
N MET A 1 -4.31 30.01 37.25
CA MET A 1 -5.57 29.31 36.90
C MET A 1 -6.02 29.62 35.48
N VAL A 2 -6.24 30.88 35.10
CA VAL A 2 -6.73 31.26 33.74
C VAL A 2 -5.84 30.74 32.59
N GLN A 3 -4.51 30.75 32.77
CA GLN A 3 -3.58 30.28 31.74
C GLN A 3 -3.63 28.76 31.52
N ALA A 4 -3.71 27.98 32.61
CA ALA A 4 -3.83 26.52 32.53
C ALA A 4 -5.17 26.08 31.90
N GLN A 5 -6.24 26.83 32.15
CA GLN A 5 -7.55 26.59 31.53
C GLN A 5 -7.51 26.87 30.02
N SER A 6 -6.88 27.97 29.60
CA SER A 6 -6.71 28.30 28.18
C SER A 6 -5.82 27.29 27.43
N GLU A 7 -4.78 26.78 28.07
CA GLU A 7 -3.91 25.74 27.51
C GLU A 7 -4.67 24.40 27.37
N ALA A 8 -5.50 24.04 28.35
CA ALA A 8 -6.32 22.83 28.30
C ALA A 8 -7.41 22.89 27.21
N GLU A 9 -8.13 24.01 27.09
CA GLU A 9 -9.13 24.22 26.03
C GLU A 9 -8.51 24.18 24.63
N THR A 10 -7.32 24.76 24.49
CA THR A 10 -6.56 24.72 23.23
C THR A 10 -6.20 23.28 22.87
N ALA A 11 -5.71 22.49 23.83
CA ALA A 11 -5.35 21.10 23.60
C ALA A 11 -6.58 20.23 23.26
N LEU A 12 -7.72 20.46 23.91
CA LEU A 12 -8.99 19.79 23.61
C LEU A 12 -9.45 20.07 22.18
N LYS A 13 -9.41 21.33 21.76
CA LYS A 13 -9.80 21.74 20.42
C LYS A 13 -8.88 21.15 19.34
N GLU A 14 -7.58 21.04 19.64
CA GLU A 14 -6.63 20.38 18.76
C GLU A 14 -6.90 18.88 18.61
N VAL A 15 -7.25 18.19 19.70
CA VAL A 15 -7.62 16.77 19.67
C VAL A 15 -8.91 16.59 18.86
N GLN A 16 -9.94 17.41 19.11
CA GLN A 16 -11.21 17.37 18.37
C GLN A 16 -11.02 17.59 16.87
N ASN A 17 -10.19 18.56 16.47
CA ASN A 17 -9.90 18.83 15.06
C ASN A 17 -9.16 17.67 14.38
N LEU A 18 -8.21 17.04 15.08
CA LEU A 18 -7.52 15.86 14.57
C LEU A 18 -8.49 14.68 14.41
N LEU A 19 -9.38 14.48 15.38
CA LEU A 19 -10.40 13.42 15.33
C LEU A 19 -11.36 13.61 14.14
N GLU A 20 -11.84 14.83 13.92
CA GLU A 20 -12.74 15.11 12.79
C GLU A 20 -12.03 14.92 11.45
N THR A 21 -10.78 15.37 11.34
CA THR A 21 -9.97 15.15 10.13
C THR A 21 -9.82 13.67 9.81
N GLN A 22 -9.51 12.84 10.80
CA GLN A 22 -9.38 11.39 10.62
C GLN A 22 -10.70 10.72 10.28
N ARG A 23 -11.82 11.10 10.92
CA ARG A 23 -13.17 10.62 10.59
C ARG A 23 -13.53 10.93 9.14
N GLN A 24 -13.18 12.11 8.63
CA GLN A 24 -13.44 12.50 7.24
C GLN A 24 -12.56 11.72 6.24
N LEU A 25 -11.30 11.47 6.57
CA LEU A 25 -10.41 10.62 5.76
C LEU A 25 -10.93 9.18 5.66
N ILE A 26 -11.46 8.63 6.76
CA ILE A 26 -12.09 7.30 6.81
C ILE A 26 -13.39 7.27 6.01
N LYS A 27 -14.31 8.22 6.23
CA LYS A 27 -15.60 8.29 5.54
C LYS A 27 -15.50 8.50 4.03
N SER A 28 -14.47 9.24 3.58
CA SER A 28 -14.30 9.57 2.16
C SER A 28 -13.75 8.42 1.31
N GLY A 29 -13.39 7.27 1.91
CA GLY A 29 -12.78 6.15 1.18
C GLY A 29 -11.43 6.48 0.53
N LYS A 30 -10.89 7.69 0.75
CA LYS A 30 -9.58 8.12 0.23
C LYS A 30 -8.42 7.35 0.85
N LEU A 31 -8.64 6.73 2.02
CA LEU A 31 -7.71 5.75 2.57
C LEU A 31 -7.67 4.45 1.74
N ALA A 32 -8.79 3.95 1.22
CA ALA A 32 -8.81 2.68 0.48
C ALA A 32 -8.16 2.76 -0.91
N ALA A 33 -8.16 3.94 -1.54
CA ALA A 33 -7.57 4.13 -2.88
C ALA A 33 -6.03 4.14 -2.89
N ASP A 34 -5.40 4.60 -1.79
CA ASP A 34 -3.94 4.59 -1.62
C ASP A 34 -3.41 3.33 -0.90
N PHE A 35 -4.30 2.59 -0.21
CA PHE A 35 -3.95 1.39 0.56
C PHE A 35 -4.51 0.13 -0.06
N THR A 36 -3.94 -0.29 -1.19
CA THR A 36 -4.29 -1.61 -1.73
C THR A 36 -3.96 -2.73 -0.73
N TYR A 37 -2.98 -2.61 0.19
CA TYR A 37 -2.66 -3.69 1.16
C TYR A 37 -1.93 -3.30 2.48
N ARG A 38 -2.05 -2.10 3.07
CA ARG A 38 -1.25 -1.79 4.29
C ARG A 38 -2.04 -1.23 5.47
N LEU A 39 -2.04 -1.94 6.59
CA LEU A 39 -2.49 -1.43 7.89
C LEU A 39 -1.41 -0.57 8.58
N ASP A 40 -0.20 -0.49 8.04
CA ASP A 40 0.92 0.23 8.67
C ASP A 40 0.69 1.74 8.76
N GLY A 41 0.05 2.34 7.75
CA GLY A 41 -0.31 3.76 7.79
C GLY A 41 -1.36 4.05 8.85
N TYR A 42 -2.28 3.10 9.03
CA TYR A 42 -3.29 3.14 10.07
C TYR A 42 -2.66 3.05 11.47
N GLU A 43 -1.72 2.12 11.68
CA GLU A 43 -0.99 1.98 12.94
C GLU A 43 -0.11 3.20 13.25
N ASN A 44 0.51 3.79 12.25
CA ASN A 44 1.32 5.00 12.41
C ASN A 44 0.46 6.20 12.87
N GLU A 45 -0.70 6.42 12.26
CA GLU A 45 -1.63 7.49 12.69
C GLU A 45 -2.21 7.23 14.09
N LEU A 46 -2.53 5.98 14.42
CA LEU A 46 -2.98 5.60 15.77
C LEU A 46 -1.86 5.84 16.82
N ASN A 47 -0.61 5.58 16.46
CA ASN A 47 0.55 5.84 17.32
C ASN A 47 0.82 7.35 17.48
N LYS A 48 0.66 8.16 16.43
CA LYS A 48 0.73 9.63 16.52
C LYS A 48 -0.34 10.17 17.45
N LEU A 49 -1.57 9.67 17.35
CA LEU A 49 -2.68 10.04 18.24
C LEU A 49 -2.38 9.67 19.70
N LYS A 50 -1.93 8.43 19.95
CA LYS A 50 -1.49 7.99 21.29
C LYS A 50 -0.40 8.87 21.86
N THR A 51 0.60 9.22 21.06
CA THR A 51 1.72 10.09 21.47
C THR A 51 1.22 11.49 21.82
N LYS A 52 0.35 12.07 20.98
CA LYS A 52 -0.22 13.39 21.24
C LYS A 52 -1.08 13.38 22.50
N TRP A 53 -1.91 12.36 22.70
CA TRP A 53 -2.69 12.18 23.93
C TRP A 53 -1.79 12.07 25.17
N GLN A 54 -0.72 11.27 25.14
CA GLN A 54 0.21 11.18 26.28
C GLN A 54 0.84 12.53 26.64
N ASN A 55 1.19 13.34 25.64
CA ASN A 55 1.73 14.68 25.87
C ASN A 55 0.68 15.63 26.48
N THR A 56 -0.59 15.52 26.06
CA THR A 56 -1.70 16.32 26.59
C THR A 56 -2.18 15.82 27.95
N LYS A 57 -2.06 14.52 28.25
CA LYS A 57 -2.50 13.90 29.50
C LYS A 57 -1.87 14.58 30.71
N ASN A 58 -0.57 14.83 30.66
CA ASN A 58 0.18 15.50 31.73
C ASN A 58 -0.30 16.95 31.99
N ILE A 59 -0.95 17.58 31.00
CA ILE A 59 -1.49 18.94 31.08
C ILE A 59 -2.94 18.89 31.61
N ALA A 60 -3.72 17.89 31.19
CA ALA A 60 -5.13 17.75 31.52
C ALA A 60 -5.42 17.05 32.85
N GLU A 61 -4.48 16.28 33.42
CA GLU A 61 -4.65 15.49 34.66
C GLU A 61 -5.12 16.28 35.89
N ASN A 62 -4.93 17.60 35.89
CA ASN A 62 -5.40 18.50 36.96
C ASN A 62 -6.65 19.31 36.59
N SER A 63 -7.32 18.98 35.47
CA SER A 63 -8.53 19.66 34.99
C SER A 63 -9.79 18.83 35.25
N GLU A 64 -10.92 19.51 35.48
CA GLU A 64 -12.24 18.88 35.62
C GLU A 64 -12.72 18.16 34.34
N TYR A 65 -12.07 18.44 33.19
CA TYR A 65 -12.41 17.85 31.89
C TYR A 65 -11.59 16.60 31.56
N TYR A 66 -10.69 16.18 32.45
CA TYR A 66 -9.81 15.03 32.24
C TYR A 66 -10.59 13.74 31.97
N GLU A 67 -11.65 13.49 32.75
CA GLU A 67 -12.46 12.27 32.62
C GLU A 67 -13.16 12.19 31.26
N ILE A 68 -13.72 13.30 30.80
CA ILE A 68 -14.41 13.39 29.49
C ILE A 68 -13.40 13.15 28.36
N ALA A 69 -12.24 13.80 28.40
CA ALA A 69 -11.22 13.64 27.38
C ALA A 69 -10.63 12.21 27.36
N GLN A 70 -10.49 11.59 28.53
CA GLN A 70 -10.04 10.20 28.65
C GLN A 70 -11.08 9.21 28.09
N GLU A 71 -12.37 9.44 28.36
CA GLU A 71 -13.45 8.61 27.82
C GLU A 71 -13.54 8.70 26.29
N GLU A 72 -13.46 9.91 25.72
CA GLU A 72 -13.43 10.10 24.27
C GLU A 72 -12.22 9.40 23.61
N PHE A 73 -11.03 9.51 24.21
CA PHE A 73 -9.83 8.85 23.71
C PHE A 73 -9.97 7.32 23.73
N ASN A 74 -10.53 6.78 24.80
CA ASN A 74 -10.79 5.34 24.93
C ASN A 74 -11.79 4.86 23.87
N GLN A 75 -12.86 5.61 23.64
CA GLN A 75 -13.86 5.29 22.62
C GLN A 75 -13.24 5.29 21.22
N VAL A 76 -12.45 6.30 20.88
CA VAL A 76 -11.76 6.38 19.57
C VAL A 76 -10.80 5.21 19.39
N THR A 77 -10.03 4.86 20.42
CA THR A 77 -9.10 3.73 20.36
C THR A 77 -9.85 2.40 20.16
N ARG A 78 -11.04 2.26 20.75
CA ARG A 78 -11.91 1.09 20.56
C ARG A 78 -12.48 1.03 19.15
N ASP A 79 -13.12 2.10 18.69
CA ASP A 79 -13.69 2.20 17.33
C ASP A 79 -12.61 1.93 16.26
N ALA A 80 -11.41 2.44 16.52
CA ALA A 80 -10.24 2.17 15.73
C ALA A 80 -9.89 0.66 15.71
N GLY A 81 -9.73 0.03 16.87
CA GLY A 81 -9.47 -1.41 16.98
C GLY A 81 -10.52 -2.27 16.29
N GLU A 82 -11.80 -1.93 16.41
CA GLU A 82 -12.91 -2.63 15.73
C GLU A 82 -12.84 -2.47 14.22
N LEU A 83 -12.59 -1.27 13.71
CA LEU A 83 -12.43 -1.02 12.28
C LEU A 83 -11.24 -1.78 11.70
N LYS A 84 -10.09 -1.79 12.41
CA LYS A 84 -8.93 -2.59 12.02
C LYS A 84 -9.30 -4.07 11.91
N SER A 85 -10.01 -4.60 12.90
CA SER A 85 -10.43 -6.01 12.92
C SER A 85 -11.35 -6.32 11.74
N ARG A 86 -12.34 -5.46 11.44
CA ARG A 86 -13.22 -5.62 10.27
C ARG A 86 -12.47 -5.55 8.94
N ILE A 87 -11.47 -4.68 8.82
CA ILE A 87 -10.60 -4.61 7.64
C ILE A 87 -9.76 -5.89 7.54
N GLN A 88 -9.19 -6.37 8.65
CA GLN A 88 -8.42 -7.60 8.72
C GLN A 88 -9.25 -8.83 8.34
N GLU A 89 -10.54 -8.89 8.71
CA GLU A 89 -11.48 -9.95 8.31
C GLU A 89 -11.82 -9.92 6.82
N GLN A 90 -11.74 -8.74 6.19
CA GLN A 90 -11.91 -8.58 4.74
C GLN A 90 -10.62 -8.84 3.96
N ILE A 91 -9.46 -8.89 4.65
CA ILE A 91 -8.18 -9.31 4.09
C ILE A 91 -8.08 -10.83 4.27
N PRO A 92 -7.91 -11.64 3.21
CA PRO A 92 -7.74 -13.08 3.36
C PRO A 92 -6.57 -13.41 4.31
N SER A 93 -6.79 -14.33 5.26
CA SER A 93 -5.78 -14.79 6.24
C SER A 93 -4.49 -15.27 5.54
N PRO A 94 -3.28 -15.00 6.11
CA PRO A 94 -2.02 -15.50 5.58
C PRO A 94 -1.86 -17.03 5.66
N GLU A 95 -2.65 -17.70 6.50
CA GLU A 95 -2.60 -19.15 6.68
C GLU A 95 -3.51 -19.84 5.66
N GLU A 96 -3.00 -19.94 4.42
CA GLU A 96 -3.32 -20.89 3.33
C GLU A 96 -2.97 -20.34 1.93
N ASN A 97 -2.23 -19.24 1.83
CA ASN A 97 -1.67 -18.82 0.54
C ASN A 97 -0.52 -19.74 0.13
N LYS A 98 -0.87 -20.85 -0.50
CA LYS A 98 0.03 -21.58 -1.38
C LYS A 98 0.47 -20.60 -2.46
N ILE A 99 1.62 -19.94 -2.27
CA ILE A 99 2.13 -18.94 -3.21
C ILE A 99 2.18 -19.60 -4.59
N GLU A 100 1.32 -19.14 -5.49
CA GLU A 100 1.15 -19.78 -6.77
C GLU A 100 2.39 -19.51 -7.64
N THR A 101 2.81 -20.50 -8.42
CA THR A 101 3.82 -20.26 -9.45
C THR A 101 3.23 -19.31 -10.49
N LEU A 102 4.03 -18.32 -10.92
CA LEU A 102 3.63 -17.37 -11.95
C LEU A 102 3.14 -18.11 -13.21
N PRO A 103 1.88 -17.90 -13.64
CA PRO A 103 1.37 -18.53 -14.84
C PRO A 103 2.16 -18.12 -16.08
N THR A 104 2.15 -18.98 -17.10
CA THR A 104 2.88 -18.70 -18.36
C THR A 104 2.10 -17.81 -19.32
N THR A 105 0.85 -17.47 -19.02
CA THR A 105 -0.05 -16.68 -19.87
C THR A 105 -0.80 -15.63 -19.06
N TRP A 106 -1.02 -14.45 -19.65
CA TRP A 106 -1.74 -13.34 -19.00
C TRP A 106 -3.20 -13.66 -18.67
N ALA A 107 -3.85 -14.55 -19.43
CA ALA A 107 -5.25 -14.94 -19.22
C ALA A 107 -5.48 -15.66 -17.88
N ASN A 108 -4.43 -16.25 -17.30
CA ASN A 108 -4.51 -17.01 -16.05
C ASN A 108 -4.08 -16.19 -14.84
N ILE A 109 -3.68 -14.93 -15.03
CA ILE A 109 -3.24 -14.05 -13.96
C ILE A 109 -4.45 -13.34 -13.38
N GLN A 110 -4.61 -13.45 -12.07
CA GLN A 110 -5.63 -12.72 -11.32
C GLN A 110 -5.05 -11.39 -10.82
N PRO A 111 -5.87 -10.32 -10.79
CA PRO A 111 -5.44 -9.03 -10.28
C PRO A 111 -5.04 -9.13 -8.81
N ASP A 112 -3.96 -8.44 -8.47
CA ASP A 112 -3.44 -8.25 -7.11
C ASP A 112 -3.10 -9.54 -6.34
N THR A 113 -3.09 -10.68 -7.04
CA THR A 113 -2.62 -11.96 -6.53
C THR A 113 -1.09 -12.02 -6.58
N VAL A 114 -0.48 -12.55 -5.52
CA VAL A 114 0.98 -12.70 -5.42
C VAL A 114 1.40 -14.04 -6.01
N TYR A 115 2.30 -13.97 -6.97
CA TYR A 115 2.90 -15.13 -7.62
C TYR A 115 4.39 -15.20 -7.33
N GLN A 116 4.95 -16.41 -7.29
CA GLN A 116 6.38 -16.64 -7.25
C GLN A 116 6.91 -16.95 -8.66
N THR A 117 7.94 -16.21 -9.07
CA THR A 117 8.69 -16.50 -10.30
C THR A 117 9.66 -17.66 -10.09
N LYS A 118 10.18 -18.23 -11.18
CA LYS A 118 11.27 -19.22 -11.11
C LYS A 118 12.54 -18.70 -10.47
N ALA A 119 12.75 -17.38 -10.49
CA ALA A 119 13.85 -16.71 -9.80
C ALA A 119 13.55 -16.42 -8.32
N CYS A 120 12.52 -17.06 -7.74
CA CYS A 120 12.06 -16.89 -6.36
C CYS A 120 11.63 -15.45 -6.00
N MET A 121 11.37 -14.60 -6.99
CA MET A 121 10.88 -13.24 -6.78
C MET A 121 9.36 -13.28 -6.67
N LEU A 122 8.80 -12.52 -5.72
CA LEU A 122 7.36 -12.34 -5.59
C LEU A 122 6.91 -11.20 -6.50
N VAL A 123 5.85 -11.43 -7.27
CA VAL A 123 5.30 -10.46 -8.22
C VAL A 123 3.79 -10.39 -8.11
N SER A 124 3.22 -9.22 -8.38
CA SER A 124 1.76 -9.05 -8.50
C SER A 124 1.43 -8.03 -9.59
N PHE A 125 0.19 -8.06 -10.08
CA PHE A 125 -0.23 -7.27 -11.24
C PHE A 125 -1.57 -6.61 -10.98
N SER A 126 -1.68 -5.31 -11.23
CA SER A 126 -2.98 -4.67 -11.19
C SER A 126 -3.84 -5.13 -12.37
N ASN A 127 -5.16 -5.02 -12.23
CA ASN A 127 -6.09 -5.29 -13.33
C ASN A 127 -5.75 -4.48 -14.60
N LYS A 128 -5.32 -3.22 -14.43
CA LYS A 128 -4.90 -2.35 -15.54
C LYS A 128 -3.70 -2.93 -16.30
N GLN A 129 -2.73 -3.49 -15.59
CA GLN A 129 -1.58 -4.14 -16.21
C GLN A 129 -1.99 -5.40 -16.98
N ILE A 130 -2.86 -6.22 -16.39
CA ILE A 130 -3.34 -7.47 -17.00
C ILE A 130 -4.08 -7.17 -18.31
N ILE A 131 -5.03 -6.23 -18.30
CA ILE A 131 -5.79 -5.82 -19.49
C ILE A 131 -4.86 -5.34 -20.61
N PHE A 132 -3.88 -4.48 -20.27
CA PHE A 132 -2.93 -3.98 -21.24
C PHE A 132 -2.08 -5.12 -21.83
N ALA A 133 -1.56 -6.00 -20.98
CA ALA A 133 -0.66 -7.06 -21.36
C ALA A 133 -1.36 -8.15 -22.19
N THR A 134 -2.60 -8.51 -21.86
CA THR A 134 -3.42 -9.42 -22.69
C THR A 134 -3.61 -8.87 -24.11
N THR A 135 -3.66 -7.55 -24.27
CA THR A 135 -3.81 -6.92 -25.58
C THR A 135 -2.48 -6.78 -26.33
N LYS A 136 -1.41 -6.38 -25.64
CA LYS A 136 -0.15 -5.90 -26.24
C LYS A 136 1.04 -6.85 -26.08
N ASP A 137 0.97 -7.80 -25.16
CA ASP A 137 1.97 -8.86 -24.92
C ASP A 137 1.32 -10.24 -25.08
N ARG A 138 0.60 -10.46 -26.20
CA ARG A 138 -0.15 -11.70 -26.47
C ARG A 138 0.72 -12.95 -26.37
N ASP A 139 1.98 -12.86 -26.79
CA ASP A 139 2.92 -13.97 -26.75
C ASP A 139 3.54 -14.19 -25.36
N GLY A 140 3.23 -13.35 -24.36
CA GLY A 140 3.75 -13.45 -23.00
C GLY A 140 5.26 -13.18 -22.89
N ASN A 141 5.84 -12.36 -23.76
CA ASN A 141 7.28 -12.08 -23.74
C ASN A 141 7.69 -11.30 -22.50
N HIS A 142 6.90 -10.30 -22.12
CA HIS A 142 7.13 -9.55 -20.89
C HIS A 142 6.90 -10.43 -19.66
N LEU A 143 5.88 -11.29 -19.70
CA LEU A 143 5.63 -12.24 -18.62
C LEU A 143 6.83 -13.19 -18.40
N ARG A 144 7.39 -13.74 -19.48
CA ARG A 144 8.63 -14.55 -19.42
C ARG A 144 9.84 -13.74 -18.94
N ALA A 145 9.94 -12.46 -19.31
CA ALA A 145 11.01 -11.60 -18.80
C ALA A 145 10.89 -11.38 -17.29
N ILE A 146 9.66 -11.26 -16.77
CA ILE A 146 9.37 -11.12 -15.35
C ILE A 146 9.68 -12.45 -14.63
N ASP A 147 9.23 -13.60 -15.16
CA ASP A 147 9.50 -14.93 -14.60
C ASP A 147 11.00 -15.22 -14.48
N LYS A 148 11.80 -14.69 -15.42
CA LYS A 148 13.26 -14.84 -15.41
C LYS A 148 13.97 -14.02 -14.30
N GLY A 149 13.34 -12.98 -13.78
CA GLY A 149 13.92 -12.14 -12.72
C GLY A 149 14.95 -11.12 -13.22
N GLU A 150 15.73 -10.56 -12.29
CA GLU A 150 16.75 -9.52 -12.55
C GLU A 150 17.88 -10.06 -13.43
N VAL A 151 18.25 -9.27 -14.44
CA VAL A 151 19.33 -9.61 -15.39
C VAL A 151 20.21 -8.39 -15.68
N PRO A 152 21.44 -8.59 -16.21
CA PRO A 152 22.26 -7.47 -16.60
C PRO A 152 21.60 -6.61 -17.71
N PRO A 153 21.81 -5.28 -17.71
CA PRO A 153 21.10 -4.37 -18.61
C PRO A 153 21.39 -4.56 -20.10
N GLN A 154 22.54 -5.13 -20.49
CA GLN A 154 22.95 -5.31 -21.89
C GLN A 154 22.83 -6.78 -22.31
N GLY A 155 22.43 -7.05 -23.56
CA GLY A 155 22.40 -8.41 -24.11
C GLY A 155 21.37 -9.39 -23.53
N HIS A 156 20.72 -9.08 -22.41
CA HIS A 156 19.75 -9.98 -21.78
C HIS A 156 18.29 -9.49 -21.83
N GLN A 157 17.37 -10.46 -21.86
CA GLN A 157 15.95 -10.30 -21.56
C GLN A 157 15.69 -10.73 -20.12
N GLY A 158 14.87 -9.95 -19.40
CA GLY A 158 14.57 -10.11 -17.98
C GLY A 158 14.07 -8.80 -17.36
N LEU A 159 14.16 -8.68 -16.04
CA LEU A 159 13.98 -7.43 -15.32
C LEU A 159 15.28 -6.65 -15.26
N VAL A 160 15.20 -5.34 -15.50
CA VAL A 160 16.32 -4.40 -15.36
C VAL A 160 15.84 -3.20 -14.57
N ARG A 161 16.74 -2.41 -13.99
CA ARG A 161 16.37 -1.21 -13.23
C ARG A 161 15.55 -0.24 -14.09
N SER A 162 14.48 0.30 -13.49
CA SER A 162 13.64 1.31 -14.12
C SER A 162 14.31 2.67 -14.08
N GLU A 163 14.09 3.47 -15.13
CA GLU A 163 14.46 4.90 -15.17
C GLU A 163 13.26 5.80 -14.81
N GLU A 164 12.04 5.24 -14.76
CA GLU A 164 10.83 6.00 -14.41
C GLU A 164 10.79 6.30 -12.90
N PRO A 165 10.56 7.56 -12.49
CA PRO A 165 10.47 7.93 -11.09
C PRO A 165 9.39 7.13 -10.34
N GLY A 166 9.76 6.60 -9.17
CA GLY A 166 8.87 5.81 -8.32
C GLY A 166 8.71 4.35 -8.72
N PHE A 167 9.52 3.85 -9.66
CA PHE A 167 9.56 2.44 -10.08
C PHE A 167 10.96 1.87 -9.94
N ASP A 168 11.05 0.60 -9.55
CA ASP A 168 12.32 -0.07 -9.26
C ASP A 168 12.83 -0.86 -10.47
N PHE A 169 11.93 -1.56 -11.15
CA PHE A 169 12.26 -2.45 -12.27
C PHE A 169 11.38 -2.20 -13.48
N LYS A 170 11.89 -2.57 -14.64
CA LYS A 170 11.14 -2.63 -15.89
C LYS A 170 11.41 -3.95 -16.62
N SER A 171 10.38 -4.49 -17.26
CA SER A 171 10.52 -5.69 -18.10
C SER A 171 11.19 -5.35 -19.43
N LYS A 172 12.31 -6.02 -19.72
CA LYS A 172 13.09 -5.86 -20.94
C LYS A 172 13.02 -7.14 -21.77
N VAL A 173 12.57 -6.99 -23.01
CA VAL A 173 12.44 -8.05 -24.01
C VAL A 173 13.33 -7.75 -25.21
N LEU A 174 13.90 -8.79 -25.81
CA LEU A 174 14.84 -8.70 -26.94
C LEU A 174 14.25 -9.39 -28.16
N SER A 175 13.43 -8.69 -28.94
CA SER A 175 12.91 -9.23 -30.20
C SER A 175 12.50 -8.11 -31.16
N LYS A 176 12.83 -8.29 -32.44
CA LYS A 176 12.53 -7.34 -33.53
C LYS A 176 11.03 -7.21 -33.85
N LYS A 177 10.20 -8.14 -33.36
CA LYS A 177 8.74 -8.15 -33.57
C LYS A 177 7.94 -7.84 -32.30
N VAL A 178 8.62 -7.60 -31.18
CA VAL A 178 7.97 -7.51 -29.87
C VAL A 178 7.59 -6.07 -29.54
N SER A 179 6.46 -5.96 -28.84
CA SER A 179 6.03 -4.81 -28.05
C SER A 179 7.22 -3.93 -27.61
N HIS A 180 7.30 -2.73 -28.18
CA HIS A 180 8.23 -1.69 -27.76
C HIS A 180 7.95 -1.18 -26.35
N TYR A 181 6.89 -1.70 -25.72
CA TYR A 181 6.51 -1.36 -24.37
C TYR A 181 7.52 -1.88 -23.35
N ARG A 182 7.55 -1.25 -22.19
CA ARG A 182 8.25 -1.67 -20.98
C ARG A 182 7.27 -1.59 -19.84
N PHE A 183 7.07 -2.69 -19.12
CA PHE A 183 6.18 -2.70 -17.96
C PHE A 183 7.01 -2.36 -16.74
N HIS A 184 6.61 -1.33 -16.00
CA HIS A 184 7.34 -0.87 -14.84
C HIS A 184 6.70 -1.43 -13.59
N GLY A 185 7.53 -2.02 -12.73
CA GLY A 185 7.17 -2.56 -11.44
C GLY A 185 7.83 -1.77 -10.32
N LYS A 186 7.14 -1.68 -9.18
CA LYS A 186 7.62 -1.06 -7.95
C LYS A 186 7.65 -2.11 -6.85
N MET A 187 8.70 -2.11 -6.04
CA MET A 187 8.81 -2.94 -4.85
C MET A 187 7.89 -2.39 -3.75
N ILE A 188 7.02 -3.24 -3.25
CA ILE A 188 6.07 -2.96 -2.15
C ILE A 188 6.15 -4.18 -1.22
N ASP A 189 6.78 -4.01 -0.06
CA ASP A 189 6.96 -5.06 0.96
C ASP A 189 7.58 -6.36 0.42
N GLY A 190 8.59 -6.25 -0.43
CA GLY A 190 9.26 -7.41 -1.02
C GLY A 190 8.53 -8.04 -2.21
N VAL A 191 7.35 -7.53 -2.60
CA VAL A 191 6.63 -7.90 -3.83
C VAL A 191 6.88 -6.87 -4.93
N LEU A 192 7.28 -7.31 -6.11
CA LEU A 192 7.39 -6.45 -7.28
C LEU A 192 6.00 -6.31 -7.94
N HIS A 193 5.31 -5.21 -7.62
CA HIS A 193 3.98 -4.93 -8.13
C HIS A 193 4.01 -4.14 -9.44
N PHE A 194 3.27 -4.58 -10.45
CA PHE A 194 3.11 -3.89 -11.74
C PHE A 194 1.73 -3.19 -11.81
N PRO A 195 1.67 -1.86 -11.62
CA PRO A 195 0.39 -1.14 -11.54
C PRO A 195 -0.21 -0.78 -12.91
N GLY A 196 0.42 -1.17 -14.03
CA GLY A 196 -0.02 -0.79 -15.38
C GLY A 196 0.69 0.46 -15.91
N LYS A 197 1.83 0.85 -15.31
CA LYS A 197 2.71 1.86 -15.88
C LYS A 197 3.51 1.24 -17.02
N VAL A 198 3.38 1.85 -18.19
CA VAL A 198 4.02 1.40 -19.42
C VAL A 198 4.73 2.57 -20.08
N THR A 199 5.97 2.36 -20.51
CA THR A 199 6.66 3.26 -21.43
C THR A 199 6.87 2.58 -22.77
N ASN A 200 7.11 3.36 -23.81
CA ASN A 200 7.44 2.85 -25.14
C ASN A 200 8.83 3.37 -25.52
N LYS A 201 9.77 2.48 -25.88
CA LYS A 201 10.99 2.93 -26.56
C LYS A 201 10.65 3.27 -28.00
N LYS A 202 10.46 4.57 -28.28
CA LYS A 202 10.58 5.10 -29.64
C LYS A 202 11.95 4.76 -30.21
#